data_AF-A0A7V0UIK6-F1
#
_entry.id   AF-A0A7V0UIK6-F1
#
_cell.length_a   1.000
_cell.length_b   1.000
_cell.length_c   1.000
_cell.angle_alpha   90.00
_cell.angle_beta   90.00
_cell.angle_gamma   90.00
#
_symmetry.space_group_name_H-M   'P 1'
#
loop_
_entity.id
_entity.type
_entity.pdbx_description
1 polymer ?
#
loop_
_entity_poly.entity_id
_entity_poly.type
_entity_poly.pdbx_seq_one_letter_code
_entity_poly.pdbx_strand_id
1 'polypeptide(L)'
;MRLLLDTCTFLWMVSGESLSDVAAQAIREPSNEVLFSAVSAWEIVVKHGTGRLPLPEPPERFIPAERRLRGVAALAVDEDASFHLMRLPRLHRDPFDRMLICQAIAHGLFIVTPDPLITQYPVRTIW
;
A
#
# COMPACT_ATOMS: atom_id res chain seq x y z
N MET A 1 1.56 13.15 -9.15
CA MET A 1 1.29 13.02 -7.69
C MET A 1 2.00 11.77 -7.15
N ARG A 2 2.06 11.57 -5.83
CA ARG A 2 2.70 10.39 -5.24
C ARG A 2 1.64 9.45 -4.67
N LEU A 3 1.57 8.24 -5.23
CA LEU A 3 0.57 7.23 -4.96
C LEU A 3 1.17 6.12 -4.11
N LEU A 4 0.60 5.86 -2.96
CA LEU A 4 0.95 4.73 -2.12
C LEU A 4 -0.07 3.61 -2.34
N LEU A 5 0.37 2.50 -2.93
CA LEU A 5 -0.50 1.35 -3.11
C LEU A 5 -0.76 0.68 -1.75
N ASP A 6 -2.04 0.45 -1.46
CA ASP A 6 -2.47 -0.52 -0.46
C ASP A 6 -2.00 -1.93 -0.87
N THR A 7 -1.82 -2.81 0.11
CA THR A 7 -1.50 -4.22 -0.07
C THR A 7 -2.50 -4.91 -0.99
N CYS A 8 -3.82 -4.68 -0.79
CA CYS A 8 -4.84 -5.30 -1.65
C CYS A 8 -4.75 -4.79 -3.10
N THR A 9 -4.61 -3.48 -3.28
CA THR A 9 -4.45 -2.83 -4.59
C THR A 9 -3.23 -3.37 -5.34
N PHE A 10 -2.09 -3.53 -4.67
CA PHE A 10 -0.89 -4.11 -5.27
C PHE A 10 -1.14 -5.56 -5.71
N LEU A 11 -1.77 -6.37 -4.87
CA LEU A 11 -2.06 -7.78 -5.20
C LEU A 11 -3.04 -7.89 -6.37
N TRP A 12 -4.10 -7.08 -6.42
CA TRP A 12 -5.05 -7.06 -7.52
C TRP A 12 -4.43 -6.61 -8.84
N MET A 13 -3.61 -5.57 -8.79
CA MET A 13 -2.81 -5.15 -9.94
C MET A 13 -1.86 -6.25 -10.44
N VAL A 14 -1.37 -7.10 -9.53
CA VAL A 14 -0.50 -8.23 -9.88
C VAL A 14 -1.30 -9.39 -10.47
N SER A 15 -2.43 -9.76 -9.87
CA SER A 15 -3.29 -10.86 -10.33
C SER A 15 -4.11 -10.52 -11.57
N GLY A 16 -4.14 -9.25 -12.00
CA GLY A 16 -4.96 -8.79 -13.11
C GLY A 16 -6.43 -8.60 -12.75
N GLU A 17 -6.74 -8.55 -11.45
CA GLU A 17 -8.05 -8.20 -10.95
C GLU A 17 -8.38 -6.73 -11.26
N SER A 18 -9.67 -6.44 -11.38
CA SER A 18 -10.14 -5.11 -11.77
C SER A 18 -9.94 -4.09 -10.64
N LEU A 19 -9.07 -3.12 -10.89
CA LEU A 19 -9.08 -1.85 -10.17
C LEU A 19 -10.22 -0.99 -10.73
N SER A 20 -10.62 0.04 -9.99
CA SER A 20 -11.48 1.07 -10.55
C SER A 20 -10.79 1.84 -11.69
N ASP A 21 -11.59 2.47 -12.54
CA ASP A 21 -11.06 3.28 -13.65
C ASP A 21 -10.19 4.44 -13.13
N VAL A 22 -10.58 5.06 -12.02
CA VAL A 22 -9.85 6.17 -11.40
C VAL A 22 -8.49 5.71 -10.88
N ALA A 23 -8.44 4.59 -10.14
CA ALA A 23 -7.18 4.04 -9.64
C ALA A 23 -6.28 3.57 -10.80
N ALA A 24 -6.84 2.86 -11.78
CA ALA A 24 -6.10 2.38 -12.94
C ALA A 24 -5.56 3.53 -13.81
N GLN A 25 -6.30 4.63 -13.95
CA GLN A 25 -5.82 5.82 -14.65
C GLN A 25 -4.71 6.52 -13.87
N ALA A 26 -4.89 6.72 -12.56
CA ALA A 26 -3.90 7.37 -11.71
C ALA A 26 -2.57 6.59 -11.69
N ILE A 27 -2.61 5.25 -11.63
CA ILE A 27 -1.41 4.40 -11.65
C ILE A 27 -0.69 4.45 -13.01
N ARG A 28 -1.44 4.56 -14.13
CA ARG A 28 -0.86 4.59 -15.48
C ARG A 28 -0.32 5.95 -15.91
N GLU A 29 -0.75 7.02 -15.25
CA GLU A 29 -0.33 8.38 -15.54
C GLU A 29 1.18 8.57 -15.26
N PRO A 30 2.03 8.79 -16.28
CA PRO A 30 3.49 8.83 -16.10
C PRO A 30 4.01 9.96 -15.21
N SER A 31 3.22 11.03 -15.05
CA SER A 31 3.54 12.12 -14.11
C SER A 31 3.31 11.76 -12.64
N ASN A 32 2.78 10.55 -12.36
CA ASN A 32 2.60 10.03 -11.02
C ASN A 32 3.73 9.08 -10.63
N GLU A 33 4.21 9.23 -9.40
CA GLU A 33 5.12 8.28 -8.77
C GLU A 33 4.28 7.24 -8.03
N VAL A 34 4.46 5.96 -8.36
CA VAL A 34 3.77 4.85 -7.69
C VAL A 34 4.72 4.17 -6.72
N LEU A 35 4.29 4.08 -5.46
CA LEU A 35 5.08 3.62 -4.31
C LEU A 35 4.41 2.39 -3.70
N PHE A 36 5.25 1.47 -3.21
CA PHE A 36 4.82 0.33 -2.40
C PHE A 36 5.62 0.30 -1.10
N SER A 37 4.91 0.31 0.02
CA SER A 37 5.53 0.38 1.34
C SER A 37 6.12 -0.96 1.78
N ALA A 38 7.26 -0.88 2.48
CA ALA A 38 7.79 -2.00 3.25
C ALA A 38 6.80 -2.53 4.32
N VAL A 39 5.84 -1.73 4.79
CA VAL A 39 4.75 -2.17 5.67
C VAL A 39 3.83 -3.16 4.96
N SER A 40 3.40 -2.84 3.74
CA SER A 40 2.58 -3.74 2.92
C SER A 40 3.34 -5.02 2.56
N ALA A 41 4.65 -4.91 2.30
CA ALA A 41 5.49 -6.09 2.14
C ALA A 41 5.56 -6.95 3.42
N TRP A 42 5.67 -6.31 4.59
CA TRP A 42 5.66 -6.99 5.90
C TRP A 42 4.34 -7.71 6.15
N GLU A 43 3.21 -7.08 5.85
CA GLU A 43 1.88 -7.70 5.92
C GLU A 43 1.79 -8.95 5.02
N ILE A 44 2.24 -8.86 3.76
CA ILE A 44 2.28 -9.99 2.82
C ILE A 44 3.11 -11.14 3.40
N VAL A 45 4.31 -10.85 3.93
CA VAL A 45 5.18 -11.88 4.54
C VAL A 45 4.49 -12.59 5.71
N VAL A 46 3.82 -11.83 6.60
CA VAL A 46 3.09 -12.40 7.74
C VAL A 46 1.90 -13.26 7.27
N LYS A 47 1.12 -12.77 6.30
CA LYS A 47 -0.03 -13.53 5.74
C LYS A 47 0.42 -14.78 4.99
N HIS A 48 1.52 -14.70 4.23
CA HIS A 48 2.12 -15.84 3.55
C HIS A 48 2.63 -16.89 4.55
N GLY A 49 3.37 -16.46 5.58
CA GLY A 49 3.91 -17.36 6.62
C GLY A 49 2.83 -18.07 7.43
N THR A 50 1.63 -17.49 7.54
CA THR A 50 0.46 -18.12 8.19
C THR A 50 -0.41 -18.95 7.22
N GLY A 51 -0.01 -19.06 5.94
CA GLY A 51 -0.76 -19.78 4.90
C GLY A 51 -2.03 -19.08 4.42
N ARG A 52 -2.29 -17.84 4.86
CA ARG A 52 -3.49 -17.07 4.51
C ARG A 52 -3.39 -16.38 3.16
N LEU A 53 -2.19 -16.27 2.61
CA LEU A 53 -1.92 -15.68 1.30
C LEU A 53 -0.91 -16.55 0.54
N PRO A 54 -1.37 -17.53 -0.25
CA PRO A 54 -0.49 -18.31 -1.11
C PRO A 54 0.06 -17.42 -2.23
N LEU A 55 1.36 -17.52 -2.49
CA LEU A 55 2.04 -16.82 -3.58
C LEU A 55 2.73 -17.85 -4.50
N PRO A 56 2.93 -17.53 -5.79
CA PRO A 56 3.61 -18.43 -6.72
C PRO A 56 5.12 -18.58 -6.40
N GLU A 57 5.70 -17.61 -5.69
CA GLU A 57 7.09 -17.60 -5.23
C GLU A 57 7.16 -17.03 -3.80
N PRO A 58 8.25 -17.30 -3.06
CA PRO A 58 8.49 -16.65 -1.76
C PRO A 58 8.40 -15.11 -1.85
N PRO A 59 7.83 -14.43 -0.84
CA PRO A 59 7.63 -12.98 -0.86
C PRO A 59 8.87 -12.15 -1.23
N GLU A 60 10.06 -12.57 -0.76
CA GLU A 60 11.33 -11.89 -0.99
C GLU A 60 11.77 -11.90 -2.47
N ARG A 61 11.24 -12.82 -3.27
CA ARG A 61 11.44 -12.85 -4.73
C ARG A 61 10.26 -12.23 -5.47
N PHE A 62 9.05 -12.58 -5.06
CA PHE A 62 7.81 -12.15 -5.69
C PHE A 62 7.64 -10.64 -5.65
N ILE A 63 7.70 -10.01 -4.47
CA ILE A 63 7.38 -8.59 -4.30
C ILE A 63 8.36 -7.70 -5.10
N PRO A 64 9.70 -7.87 -5.01
CA PRO A 64 10.61 -7.04 -5.81
C PRO A 64 10.49 -7.24 -7.32
N ALA A 65 10.19 -8.46 -7.77
CA ALA A 65 10.00 -8.76 -9.20
C ALA A 65 8.77 -8.04 -9.75
N GLU A 66 7.62 -8.18 -9.10
CA GLU A 66 6.35 -7.59 -9.52
C GLU A 66 6.39 -6.06 -9.50
N ARG A 67 7.06 -5.48 -8.48
CA ARG A 67 7.29 -4.03 -8.40
C ARG A 67 8.13 -3.51 -9.55
N ARG A 68 9.26 -4.17 -9.86
CA ARG A 68 10.14 -3.76 -10.98
C ARG A 68 9.40 -3.87 -12.31
N LEU A 69 8.65 -4.94 -12.51
CA LEU A 69 7.88 -5.17 -13.74
C LEU A 69 6.84 -4.06 -14.00
N ARG A 70 6.26 -3.48 -12.94
CA ARG A 70 5.21 -2.44 -13.02
C ARG A 70 5.70 -1.02 -12.73
N GLY A 71 7.00 -0.81 -12.56
CA GLY A 71 7.54 0.52 -12.26
C GLY A 71 7.14 1.07 -10.88
N VAL A 72 6.90 0.19 -9.90
CA VAL A 72 6.50 0.60 -8.54
C VAL A 72 7.72 0.74 -7.63
N ALA A 73 8.01 1.95 -7.19
CA ALA A 73 9.13 2.27 -6.33
C ALA A 73 8.92 1.78 -4.88
N ALA A 74 10.02 1.50 -4.17
CA ALA A 74 9.95 1.05 -2.77
C ALA A 74 9.83 2.27 -1.86
N LEU A 75 9.00 2.17 -0.82
CA LEU A 75 8.95 3.15 0.26
C LEU A 75 9.40 2.49 1.57
N ALA A 76 10.53 2.94 2.12
CA ALA A 76 11.03 2.50 3.41
C ALA A 76 10.14 3.04 4.56
N VAL A 77 10.17 2.37 5.70
CA VAL A 77 9.56 2.89 6.93
C VAL A 77 10.59 3.76 7.65
N ASP A 78 10.22 5.01 7.89
CA ASP A 78 10.95 5.95 8.73
C ASP A 78 10.28 6.13 10.09
N GLU A 79 11.07 6.61 11.06
CA GLU A 79 10.59 6.84 12.43
C GLU A 79 9.57 7.98 12.51
N ASP A 80 9.69 9.00 11.66
CA ASP A 80 8.77 10.15 11.64
C ASP A 80 7.34 9.72 11.34
N ALA A 81 7.15 8.82 10.35
CA ALA A 81 5.87 8.19 10.08
C ALA A 81 5.32 7.50 11.34
N SER A 82 6.16 6.75 12.06
CA SER A 82 5.72 6.00 13.25
C SER A 82 5.16 6.90 14.36
N PHE A 83 5.67 8.12 14.52
CA PHE A 83 5.19 9.06 15.55
C PHE A 83 3.75 9.53 15.30
N HIS A 84 3.25 9.47 14.07
CA HIS A 84 1.85 9.78 13.76
C HIS A 84 0.87 8.79 14.40
N LEU A 85 1.30 7.57 14.77
CA LEU A 85 0.42 6.54 15.36
C LEU A 85 -0.30 7.03 16.63
N MET A 86 0.36 7.86 17.43
CA MET A 86 -0.20 8.40 18.69
C MET A 86 -1.39 9.32 18.45
N ARG A 87 -1.47 9.93 17.26
CA ARG A 87 -2.50 10.90 16.87
C ARG A 87 -3.59 10.29 16.00
N LEU A 88 -3.39 9.07 15.50
CA LEU A 88 -4.36 8.40 14.66
C LEU A 88 -5.60 7.97 15.46
N PRO A 89 -6.82 8.33 15.01
CA PRO A 89 -8.06 7.76 15.52
C PRO A 89 -8.02 6.23 15.58
N ARG A 90 -8.72 5.64 16.54
CA ARG A 90 -8.81 4.17 16.69
C ARG A 90 -9.95 3.61 15.85
N LEU A 91 -9.90 3.82 14.53
CA LEU A 91 -10.90 3.31 13.58
C LEU A 91 -10.51 1.91 13.05
N HIS A 92 -9.21 1.68 12.89
CA HIS A 92 -8.62 0.39 12.52
C HIS A 92 -7.87 -0.26 13.68
N ARG A 93 -7.96 -1.59 13.74
CA ARG A 93 -7.16 -2.45 14.63
C ARG A 93 -5.91 -3.00 13.96
N ASP A 94 -5.88 -3.05 12.63
CA ASP A 94 -4.74 -3.61 11.90
C ASP A 94 -3.52 -2.67 12.03
N PRO A 95 -2.39 -3.13 12.60
CA PRO A 95 -1.19 -2.32 12.72
C PRO A 95 -0.55 -1.95 11.36
N PHE A 96 -0.73 -2.77 10.32
CA PHE A 96 -0.17 -2.52 8.99
C PHE A 96 -0.89 -1.34 8.33
N ASP A 97 -2.22 -1.36 8.29
CA ASP A 97 -3.01 -0.25 7.74
C ASP A 97 -2.73 1.05 8.47
N ARG A 98 -2.65 0.99 9.81
CA ARG A 98 -2.33 2.17 10.63
C ARG A 98 -0.97 2.75 10.28
N MET A 99 0.05 1.91 10.08
CA MET A 99 1.37 2.40 9.69
C MET A 99 1.39 2.89 8.23
N LEU A 100 0.63 2.26 7.33
CA LEU A 100 0.47 2.72 5.95
C LEU A 100 -0.16 4.12 5.89
N ILE A 101 -1.20 4.36 6.69
CA ILE A 101 -1.84 5.66 6.89
C ILE A 101 -0.82 6.67 7.43
N CYS A 102 -0.05 6.29 8.45
CA CYS A 102 1.01 7.11 9.00
C CYS A 102 2.03 7.57 7.95
N GLN A 103 2.52 6.64 7.10
CA GLN A 103 3.42 6.99 6.00
C GLN A 103 2.75 7.92 5.00
N ALA A 104 1.47 7.71 4.67
CA ALA A 104 0.76 8.62 3.78
C ALA A 104 0.65 10.03 4.35
N ILE A 105 0.41 10.17 5.66
CA ILE A 105 0.38 11.48 6.34
C ILE A 105 1.76 12.13 6.30
N ALA A 106 2.80 11.43 6.75
CA ALA A 106 4.15 11.97 6.89
C ALA A 106 4.73 12.43 5.54
N HIS A 107 4.45 11.68 4.46
CA HIS A 107 4.99 11.93 3.13
C HIS A 107 4.03 12.65 2.18
N GLY A 108 2.84 13.04 2.66
CA GLY A 108 1.82 13.69 1.86
C GLY A 108 1.35 12.86 0.67
N LEU A 109 1.18 11.55 0.84
CA LEU A 109 0.82 10.61 -0.24
C LEU A 109 -0.69 10.48 -0.40
N PHE A 110 -1.10 10.00 -1.57
CA PHE A 110 -2.46 9.50 -1.80
C PHE A 110 -2.45 7.98 -1.65
N ILE A 111 -3.31 7.42 -0.80
CA ILE A 111 -3.45 5.96 -0.69
C ILE A 111 -4.40 5.46 -1.78
N VAL A 112 -3.95 4.51 -2.59
CA VAL A 112 -4.81 3.84 -3.57
C VAL A 112 -5.42 2.62 -2.91
N THR A 113 -6.68 2.71 -2.49
CA THR A 113 -7.33 1.69 -1.65
C THR A 113 -8.86 1.68 -1.84
N PRO A 114 -9.48 0.48 -1.92
CA PRO A 114 -10.93 0.34 -1.85
C PRO A 114 -11.48 0.45 -0.42
N ASP A 115 -10.63 0.47 0.61
CA ASP A 115 -11.03 0.28 2.00
C ASP A 115 -11.74 1.53 2.58
N PRO A 116 -13.06 1.44 2.89
CA PRO A 116 -13.83 2.56 3.42
C PRO A 116 -13.44 2.97 4.85
N LEU A 117 -12.66 2.17 5.58
CA LEU A 117 -12.12 2.57 6.88
C LEU A 117 -10.86 3.43 6.72
N ILE A 118 -10.04 3.18 5.69
CA ILE A 118 -8.89 4.04 5.38
C ILE A 118 -9.35 5.44 4.97
N THR A 119 -10.46 5.56 4.22
CA THR A 119 -11.01 6.86 3.78
C THR A 119 -11.52 7.74 4.93
N GLN A 120 -11.71 7.19 6.13
CA GLN A 120 -12.14 7.92 7.32
C GLN A 120 -10.98 8.59 8.07
N TYR A 121 -9.74 8.29 7.70
CA TYR A 121 -8.55 8.96 8.24
C TYR A 121 -8.27 10.28 7.50
N PRO A 122 -7.50 11.21 8.10
CA PRO A 122 -7.13 12.47 7.46
C PRO A 122 -6.03 12.28 6.39
N VAL A 123 -6.27 11.38 5.44
CA VAL A 123 -5.40 11.06 4.31
C VAL A 123 -6.18 11.25 3.02
N ARG A 124 -5.45 11.47 1.93
CA ARG A 124 -6.04 11.52 0.60
C ARG A 124 -6.11 10.09 0.07
N THR A 125 -7.25 9.69 -0.46
CA THR A 125 -7.45 8.35 -1.02
C THR A 125 -7.88 8.44 -2.48
N ILE A 126 -7.57 7.40 -3.25
CA ILE A 126 -7.99 7.23 -4.64
C ILE A 126 -8.53 5.82 -4.80
N TRP A 127 -9.75 5.74 -5.33
CA TRP A 127 -10.41 4.55 -5.83
C TRP A 127 -11.45 4.98 -6.85
#